data_AF-A0A3Q8US91-F1
#
_entry.id   AF-A0A3Q8US91-F1
#
_cell.length_a   1.000
_cell.length_b   1.000
_cell.length_c   1.000
_cell.angle_alpha   90.00
_cell.angle_beta   90.00
_cell.angle_gamma   90.00
#
_symmetry.space_group_name_H-M   'P 1'
#
loop_
_entity.id
_entity.type
_entity.pdbx_description
1 polymer ?
#
loop_
_entity_poly.entity_id
_entity_poly.type
_entity_poly.pdbx_seq_one_letter_code
_entity_poly.pdbx_strand_id
1 'polypeptide(L)'
;MTTYPYFRTLAASKTLGIDYDIKNRYGVGDYLVYIAIHGGAIEPPTSQLATYCADTTGAYYCFEGLSDLTADTLALPAVTFDEPFCQVNVGNSSRAISFRGVEDQRESEEVVYISGLDDVLVSLLTQELTTAGFVCDTPPLRFEGSDPRNIVNKTRINAGVQLDLTRSLRESFYASGDLSQASVNNPANRLTPFFAFGDAVKRAAAQVPLSVDEEEVPPVISATGPADTSASVAIRTPFEIDHTGAVASTTDQREQLLDRVHALVGTLPGERVMRATYGVPTSAALFAVNAEAAHAQLERAVLDAVAQFEKSAVVNAVVADVDNELGTVNVNVQVSRNDTPGAEQDTVRTVGVLVGGTVVATGG
;
A
#
# COMPACT_ATOMS: atom_id res chain seq x y z
N MET A 1 11.36 -15.34 -20.78
CA MET A 1 11.64 -13.91 -20.99
C MET A 1 10.46 -13.17 -20.39
N THR A 2 10.67 -12.23 -19.46
CA THR A 2 9.54 -11.55 -18.80
C THR A 2 8.91 -10.54 -19.75
N THR A 3 7.58 -10.50 -19.81
CA THR A 3 6.82 -9.61 -20.71
C THR A 3 7.03 -8.14 -20.36
N TYR A 4 7.15 -7.85 -19.06
CA TYR A 4 7.40 -6.51 -18.55
C TYR A 4 8.70 -6.51 -17.72
N PRO A 5 9.59 -5.51 -17.91
CA PRO A 5 10.80 -5.39 -17.10
C PRO A 5 10.54 -4.72 -15.74
N TYR A 6 9.48 -3.92 -15.60
CA TYR A 6 9.16 -3.15 -14.40
C TYR A 6 7.64 -3.17 -14.13
N PHE A 7 7.22 -3.02 -12.88
CA PHE A 7 5.81 -2.84 -12.51
C PHE A 7 5.21 -1.61 -13.19
N ARG A 8 5.92 -0.48 -13.25
CA ARG A 8 5.42 0.73 -13.92
C ARG A 8 5.04 0.49 -15.40
N THR A 9 5.76 -0.40 -16.09
CA THR A 9 5.45 -0.77 -17.48
C THR A 9 4.29 -1.75 -17.58
N LEU A 10 4.16 -2.64 -16.59
CA LEU A 10 3.02 -3.55 -16.46
C LEU A 10 1.73 -2.76 -16.17
N ALA A 11 1.75 -1.84 -15.19
CA ALA A 11 0.62 -1.03 -14.78
C ALA A 11 0.12 -0.06 -15.86
N ALA A 12 0.97 0.28 -16.84
CA ALA A 12 0.55 1.04 -18.03
C ALA A 12 -0.24 0.20 -19.05
N SER A 13 -0.17 -1.13 -18.96
CA SER A 13 -0.77 -2.08 -19.92
C SER A 13 -1.83 -3.00 -19.32
N LYS A 14 -1.87 -3.12 -17.99
CA LYS A 14 -2.73 -4.03 -17.22
C LYS A 14 -3.57 -3.25 -16.23
N THR A 15 -4.74 -3.76 -15.90
CA THR A 15 -5.72 -3.06 -15.06
C THR A 15 -5.80 -3.68 -13.67
N LEU A 16 -5.58 -2.87 -12.62
CA LEU A 16 -5.79 -3.25 -11.23
C LEU A 16 -7.26 -3.69 -11.01
N GLY A 17 -7.46 -4.78 -10.27
CA GLY A 17 -8.76 -5.38 -10.00
C GLY A 17 -9.34 -6.22 -11.14
N ILE A 18 -8.67 -6.26 -12.31
CA ILE A 18 -9.04 -7.12 -13.45
C ILE A 18 -7.93 -8.11 -13.77
N ASP A 19 -6.73 -7.62 -14.08
CA ASP A 19 -5.58 -8.46 -14.43
C ASP A 19 -4.82 -8.89 -13.17
N TYR A 20 -4.64 -7.97 -12.23
CA TYR A 20 -3.90 -8.18 -10.99
C TYR A 20 -4.55 -7.45 -9.81
N ASP A 21 -4.23 -7.86 -8.59
CA ASP A 21 -4.58 -7.19 -7.34
C ASP A 21 -3.34 -7.00 -6.46
N ILE A 22 -3.39 -6.04 -5.53
CA ILE A 22 -2.32 -5.77 -4.58
C ILE A 22 -2.89 -5.85 -3.17
N LYS A 23 -2.39 -6.80 -2.38
CA LYS A 23 -2.74 -6.94 -0.96
C LYS A 23 -1.55 -6.57 -0.12
N ASN A 24 -1.73 -5.63 0.80
CA ASN A 24 -0.64 -5.11 1.60
C ASN A 24 -1.11 -4.78 3.02
N ARG A 25 -0.32 -5.18 4.02
CA ARG A 25 -0.45 -4.76 5.41
C ARG A 25 0.92 -4.36 5.91
N TYR A 26 1.07 -3.09 6.28
CA TYR A 26 2.30 -2.57 6.85
C TYR A 26 2.49 -3.07 8.29
N GLY A 27 3.74 -3.27 8.68
CA GLY A 27 4.10 -3.53 10.07
C GLY A 27 4.20 -2.24 10.89
N VAL A 28 4.35 -2.39 12.20
CA VAL A 28 4.53 -1.29 13.16
C VAL A 28 5.81 -1.54 13.94
N GLY A 29 6.63 -0.50 14.13
CA GLY A 29 7.91 -0.61 14.85
C GLY A 29 8.94 -1.44 14.08
N ASP A 30 9.64 -2.32 14.79
CA ASP A 30 10.53 -3.30 14.18
C ASP A 30 9.74 -4.56 13.82
N TYR A 31 9.71 -4.90 12.52
CA TYR A 31 8.90 -6.01 12.03
C TYR A 31 9.59 -6.79 10.91
N LEU A 32 9.18 -8.04 10.78
CA LEU A 32 9.44 -8.87 9.60
C LEU A 32 8.24 -8.82 8.67
N VAL A 33 8.48 -8.70 7.37
CA VAL A 33 7.43 -8.74 6.34
C VAL A 33 7.51 -10.03 5.53
N TYR A 34 6.35 -10.65 5.31
CA TYR A 34 6.21 -11.81 4.43
C TYR A 34 5.69 -11.35 3.06
N ILE A 35 6.43 -11.62 1.98
CA ILE A 35 6.08 -11.12 0.66
C ILE A 35 5.86 -12.25 -0.35
N ALA A 36 4.93 -12.06 -1.27
CA ALA A 36 4.73 -12.88 -2.45
C ALA A 36 4.60 -11.95 -3.67
N ILE A 37 5.74 -11.64 -4.31
CA ILE A 37 5.75 -10.75 -5.48
C ILE A 37 5.12 -11.40 -6.72
N HIS A 38 4.94 -12.72 -6.70
CA HIS A 38 4.25 -13.53 -7.70
C HIS A 38 3.10 -14.32 -7.05
N GLY A 39 2.23 -13.61 -6.35
CA GLY A 39 1.03 -14.16 -5.70
C GLY A 39 -0.10 -14.50 -6.68
N GLY A 40 -1.21 -14.97 -6.11
CA GLY A 40 -2.39 -15.38 -6.87
C GLY A 40 -2.06 -16.50 -7.84
N ALA A 41 -2.47 -16.33 -9.10
CA ALA A 41 -2.26 -17.29 -10.17
C ALA A 41 -0.83 -17.36 -10.73
N ILE A 42 0.07 -16.45 -10.34
CA ILE A 42 1.41 -16.37 -10.95
C ILE A 42 2.28 -17.55 -10.49
N GLU A 43 2.46 -17.69 -9.18
CA GLU A 43 3.18 -18.81 -8.56
C GLU A 43 2.36 -19.35 -7.36
N PRO A 44 1.16 -19.91 -7.56
CA PRO A 44 0.31 -20.40 -6.47
C PRO A 44 1.00 -21.52 -5.67
N PRO A 45 0.91 -21.57 -4.33
CA PRO A 45 0.04 -20.81 -3.42
C PRO A 45 0.78 -19.74 -2.60
N THR A 46 1.75 -19.03 -3.19
CA THR A 46 2.65 -18.11 -2.46
C THR A 46 1.90 -17.02 -1.66
N SER A 47 0.79 -16.50 -2.18
CA SER A 47 -0.10 -15.59 -1.45
C SER A 47 -0.64 -16.17 -0.15
N GLN A 48 -1.08 -17.43 -0.19
CA GLN A 48 -1.65 -18.12 0.96
C GLN A 48 -0.57 -18.38 2.01
N LEU A 49 0.66 -18.69 1.61
CA LEU A 49 1.80 -18.82 2.51
C LEU A 49 2.17 -17.49 3.18
N ALA A 50 2.31 -16.41 2.40
CA ALA A 50 2.63 -15.07 2.93
C ALA A 50 1.58 -14.60 3.95
N THR A 51 0.30 -14.71 3.61
CA THR A 51 -0.80 -14.32 4.49
C THR A 51 -0.94 -15.22 5.71
N TYR A 52 -0.69 -16.54 5.58
CA TYR A 52 -0.71 -17.46 6.72
C TYR A 52 0.42 -17.16 7.71
N CYS A 53 1.63 -16.91 7.22
CA CYS A 53 2.78 -16.60 8.06
C CYS A 53 2.64 -15.26 8.78
N ALA A 54 2.05 -14.28 8.10
CA ALA A 54 1.78 -12.97 8.66
C ALA A 54 0.60 -12.93 9.64
N ASP A 55 -0.18 -14.01 9.78
CA ASP A 55 -1.36 -14.09 10.63
C ASP A 55 -2.35 -12.90 10.48
N THR A 56 -3.06 -12.52 11.55
CA THR A 56 -3.99 -11.39 11.57
C THR A 56 -3.33 -10.03 11.80
N THR A 57 -2.08 -9.99 12.26
CA THR A 57 -1.37 -8.81 12.79
C THR A 57 -0.03 -8.52 12.12
N GLY A 58 0.67 -9.53 11.61
CA GLY A 58 1.99 -9.38 11.00
C GLY A 58 1.98 -8.67 9.64
N ALA A 59 3.12 -8.13 9.22
CA ALA A 59 3.21 -7.43 7.94
C ALA A 59 3.24 -8.42 6.76
N TYR A 60 2.53 -8.09 5.68
CA TYR A 60 2.64 -8.85 4.43
C TYR A 60 2.41 -8.00 3.19
N TYR A 61 2.88 -8.52 2.07
CA TYR A 61 2.64 -7.98 0.74
C TYR A 61 2.41 -9.11 -0.28
N CYS A 62 1.38 -8.99 -1.12
CA CYS A 62 1.15 -9.89 -2.25
C CYS A 62 0.80 -9.07 -3.50
N PHE A 63 1.50 -9.34 -4.60
CA PHE A 63 1.08 -8.94 -5.95
C PHE A 63 0.46 -10.15 -6.63
N GLU A 64 -0.85 -10.11 -6.87
CA GLU A 64 -1.62 -11.30 -7.24
C GLU A 64 -2.11 -11.23 -8.69
N GLY A 65 -1.79 -12.24 -9.48
CA GLY A 65 -2.49 -12.45 -10.76
C GLY A 65 -3.90 -12.99 -10.52
N LEU A 66 -4.90 -12.40 -11.17
CA LEU A 66 -6.32 -12.73 -10.96
C LEU A 66 -6.86 -13.79 -11.93
N SER A 67 -6.07 -14.22 -12.92
CA SER A 67 -6.47 -15.22 -13.91
C SER A 67 -5.35 -16.19 -14.26
N ASP A 68 -5.63 -17.49 -14.21
CA ASP A 68 -4.70 -18.57 -14.55
C ASP A 68 -4.27 -18.51 -16.03
N LEU A 69 -5.07 -17.86 -16.88
CA LEU A 69 -4.81 -17.72 -18.31
C LEU A 69 -3.82 -16.61 -18.67
N THR A 70 -3.60 -15.64 -17.78
CA THR A 70 -2.79 -14.45 -18.05
C THR A 70 -1.65 -14.24 -17.05
N ALA A 71 -1.56 -15.09 -16.03
CA ALA A 71 -0.65 -14.92 -14.90
C ALA A 71 0.83 -14.98 -15.30
N ASP A 72 1.18 -15.80 -16.28
CA ASP A 72 2.53 -15.89 -16.84
C ASP A 72 3.04 -14.55 -17.39
N THR A 73 2.13 -13.72 -17.93
CA THR A 73 2.46 -12.38 -18.43
C THR A 73 2.73 -11.36 -17.33
N LEU A 74 2.38 -11.67 -16.07
CA LEU A 74 2.47 -10.76 -14.93
C LEU A 74 3.74 -10.98 -14.09
N ALA A 75 4.52 -12.03 -14.36
CA ALA A 75 5.75 -12.31 -13.63
C ALA A 75 6.82 -11.23 -13.92
N LEU A 76 7.21 -10.51 -12.87
CA LEU A 76 8.19 -9.42 -12.89
C LEU A 76 9.52 -9.89 -12.25
N PRO A 77 10.70 -9.55 -12.81
CA PRO A 77 11.95 -9.91 -12.17
C PRO A 77 12.08 -9.27 -10.78
N ALA A 78 12.46 -10.05 -9.76
CA ALA A 78 12.60 -9.56 -8.38
C ALA A 78 13.62 -8.42 -8.25
N VAL A 79 14.65 -8.41 -9.10
CA VAL A 79 15.71 -7.37 -9.16
C VAL A 79 15.22 -6.02 -9.69
N THR A 80 14.13 -6.01 -10.46
CA THR A 80 13.55 -4.80 -11.06
C THR A 80 12.11 -4.57 -10.60
N PHE A 81 11.67 -5.28 -9.56
CA PHE A 81 10.34 -5.13 -8.98
C PHE A 81 10.21 -3.75 -8.31
N ASP A 82 9.44 -2.87 -8.94
CA ASP A 82 9.29 -1.46 -8.57
C ASP A 82 7.84 -1.06 -8.24
N GLU A 83 7.04 -2.02 -7.75
CA GLU A 83 5.71 -1.70 -7.22
C GLU A 83 5.84 -0.89 -5.92
N PRO A 84 5.24 0.32 -5.82
CA PRO A 84 5.46 1.25 -4.72
C PRO A 84 5.14 0.70 -3.33
N PHE A 85 4.04 -0.04 -3.15
CA PHE A 85 3.65 -0.52 -1.82
C PHE A 85 4.61 -1.60 -1.31
N CYS A 86 5.10 -2.48 -2.18
CA CYS A 86 6.14 -3.45 -1.86
C CYS A 86 7.41 -2.75 -1.41
N GLN A 87 7.88 -1.76 -2.18
CA GLN A 87 9.11 -1.02 -1.87
C GLN A 87 9.02 -0.33 -0.51
N VAL A 88 7.88 0.28 -0.19
CA VAL A 88 7.68 0.94 1.11
C VAL A 88 7.62 -0.08 2.25
N ASN A 89 6.91 -1.19 2.11
CA ASN A 89 6.76 -2.16 3.19
C ASN A 89 8.09 -2.89 3.47
N VAL A 90 8.77 -3.35 2.42
CA VAL A 90 10.08 -3.99 2.54
C VAL A 90 11.13 -3.00 3.05
N GLY A 91 11.19 -1.79 2.50
CA GLY A 91 12.16 -0.76 2.90
C GLY A 91 12.07 -0.34 4.36
N ASN A 92 10.88 -0.42 4.96
CA ASN A 92 10.67 -0.11 6.36
C ASN A 92 10.76 -1.34 7.29
N SER A 93 10.79 -2.56 6.74
CA SER A 93 10.90 -3.79 7.53
C SER A 93 12.34 -4.00 8.03
N SER A 94 12.50 -4.64 9.20
CA SER A 94 13.80 -5.12 9.65
C SER A 94 14.32 -6.21 8.72
N ARG A 95 13.44 -7.15 8.36
CA ARG A 95 13.74 -8.37 7.61
C ARG A 95 12.56 -8.73 6.73
N ALA A 96 12.81 -9.46 5.66
CA ALA A 96 11.79 -9.91 4.74
C ALA A 96 11.98 -11.38 4.38
N ILE A 97 10.87 -12.11 4.25
CA ILE A 97 10.84 -13.46 3.69
C ILE A 97 9.95 -13.41 2.44
N SER A 98 10.52 -13.75 1.29
CA SER A 98 9.80 -13.82 0.01
C SER A 98 9.46 -15.27 -0.35
N PHE A 99 8.20 -15.54 -0.61
CA PHE A 99 7.74 -16.81 -1.18
C PHE A 99 7.67 -16.71 -2.70
N ARG A 100 8.24 -17.70 -3.37
CA ARG A 100 8.30 -17.84 -4.82
C ARG A 100 8.00 -19.28 -5.21
N GLY A 101 7.45 -19.47 -6.40
CA GLY A 101 7.28 -20.78 -7.01
C GLY A 101 8.27 -20.95 -8.17
N VAL A 102 8.88 -22.12 -8.24
CA VAL A 102 9.67 -22.55 -9.40
C VAL A 102 9.09 -23.85 -9.96
N GLU A 103 9.41 -24.12 -11.21
CA GLU A 103 9.18 -25.45 -11.78
C GLU A 103 10.20 -26.45 -11.20
N ASP A 104 9.85 -27.73 -11.22
CA ASP A 104 10.73 -28.78 -10.70
C ASP A 104 12.04 -28.85 -11.51
N GLN A 105 13.17 -29.07 -10.84
CA GLN A 105 14.47 -29.23 -11.51
C GLN A 105 14.70 -30.68 -11.96
N ARG A 106 13.97 -31.60 -11.33
CA ARG A 106 13.93 -33.04 -11.59
C ARG A 106 12.48 -33.49 -11.49
N GLU A 107 12.11 -34.56 -12.18
CA GLU A 107 10.73 -35.06 -12.14
C GLU A 107 10.26 -35.31 -10.70
N SER A 108 9.12 -34.71 -10.35
CA SER A 108 8.48 -34.83 -9.03
C SER A 108 9.36 -34.38 -7.85
N GLU A 109 10.19 -33.37 -8.06
CA GLU A 109 11.07 -32.84 -7.01
C GLU A 109 10.28 -32.02 -5.99
N GLU A 110 10.23 -32.46 -4.73
CA GLU A 110 9.64 -31.70 -3.61
C GLU A 110 10.75 -31.05 -2.77
N VAL A 111 11.22 -29.86 -3.19
CA VAL A 111 12.33 -29.14 -2.57
C VAL A 111 11.95 -27.68 -2.35
N VAL A 112 12.39 -27.11 -1.23
CA VAL A 112 12.46 -25.67 -1.03
C VAL A 112 13.90 -25.22 -1.20
N TYR A 113 14.15 -24.37 -2.19
CA TYR A 113 15.44 -23.71 -2.33
C TYR A 113 15.46 -22.45 -1.46
N ILE A 114 16.48 -22.31 -0.62
CA ILE A 114 16.62 -21.20 0.33
C ILE A 114 17.85 -20.39 -0.03
N SER A 115 17.68 -19.08 -0.20
CA SER A 115 18.78 -18.14 -0.49
C SER A 115 18.45 -16.73 -0.04
N GLY A 116 19.40 -15.80 -0.15
CA GLY A 116 19.24 -14.42 0.30
C GLY A 116 20.46 -13.95 1.08
N LEU A 117 20.47 -12.66 1.44
CA LEU A 117 21.61 -12.05 2.14
C LEU A 117 21.52 -12.15 3.67
N ASP A 118 20.42 -12.67 4.21
CA ASP A 118 20.23 -12.81 5.65
C ASP A 118 20.63 -14.21 6.13
N ASP A 119 21.94 -14.42 6.30
CA ASP A 119 22.54 -15.73 6.64
C ASP A 119 21.96 -16.36 7.91
N VAL A 120 21.61 -15.53 8.90
CA VAL A 120 21.00 -15.98 10.16
C VAL A 120 19.62 -16.55 9.89
N LEU A 121 18.78 -15.80 9.17
CA LEU A 121 17.42 -16.23 8.87
C LEU A 121 17.40 -17.40 7.88
N VAL A 122 18.32 -17.45 6.91
CA VAL A 122 18.54 -18.63 6.03
C VAL A 122 18.79 -19.87 6.88
N SER A 123 19.74 -19.80 7.82
CA SER A 123 20.11 -20.94 8.66
C SER A 123 18.93 -21.44 9.53
N LEU A 124 18.20 -20.50 10.15
CA LEU A 124 17.02 -20.81 10.95
C LEU A 124 15.90 -21.44 10.12
N LEU A 125 15.64 -20.91 8.91
CA LEU A 125 14.64 -21.45 8.00
C LEU A 125 15.01 -22.86 7.55
N THR A 126 16.26 -23.09 7.15
CA THR A 126 16.75 -24.43 6.79
C THR A 126 16.57 -25.42 7.93
N GLN A 127 16.91 -25.03 9.16
CA GLN A 127 16.76 -25.88 10.34
C GLN A 127 15.28 -26.22 10.62
N GLU A 128 14.41 -25.22 10.70
CA GLU A 128 13.00 -25.42 11.07
C GLU A 128 12.22 -26.19 9.99
N LEU A 129 12.49 -25.92 8.71
CA LEU A 129 11.88 -26.63 7.59
C LEU A 129 12.36 -28.08 7.50
N THR A 130 13.65 -28.34 7.68
CA THR A 130 14.19 -29.70 7.74
C THR A 130 13.61 -30.47 8.94
N THR A 131 13.49 -29.82 10.09
CA THR A 131 12.85 -30.42 11.29
C THR A 131 11.38 -30.75 11.06
N ALA A 132 10.68 -29.94 10.27
CA ALA A 132 9.30 -30.20 9.85
C ALA A 132 9.16 -31.25 8.74
N GLY A 133 10.27 -31.82 8.25
CA GLY A 133 10.29 -32.90 7.26
C GLY A 133 10.41 -32.45 5.80
N PHE A 134 10.69 -31.17 5.54
CA PHE A 134 10.89 -30.66 4.17
C PHE A 134 12.34 -30.79 3.73
N VAL A 135 12.54 -31.10 2.45
CA VAL A 135 13.88 -31.11 1.84
C VAL A 135 14.26 -29.68 1.48
N CYS A 136 15.33 -29.18 2.09
CA CYS A 136 15.90 -27.87 1.78
C CYS A 136 17.19 -28.04 0.96
N ASP A 137 17.38 -27.22 -0.06
CA ASP A 137 18.61 -27.25 -0.88
C ASP A 137 19.03 -25.83 -1.30
N THR A 138 20.22 -25.71 -1.87
CA THR A 138 20.73 -24.46 -2.46
C THR A 138 20.16 -24.28 -3.86
N PRO A 139 19.66 -23.08 -4.22
CA PRO A 139 19.11 -22.87 -5.55
C PRO A 139 20.18 -23.00 -6.64
N PRO A 140 19.81 -23.50 -7.84
CA PRO A 140 20.53 -23.19 -9.06
C PRO A 140 20.75 -21.68 -9.20
N LEU A 141 21.91 -21.26 -9.73
CA LEU A 141 22.33 -19.85 -9.83
C LEU A 141 21.25 -18.90 -10.38
N ARG A 142 20.41 -19.37 -11.31
CA ARG A 142 19.34 -18.57 -11.94
C ARG A 142 18.17 -18.21 -11.02
N PHE A 143 18.05 -18.84 -9.85
CA PHE A 143 17.04 -18.56 -8.83
C PHE A 143 17.64 -17.91 -7.59
N GLU A 144 18.94 -17.67 -7.57
CA GLU A 144 19.62 -17.17 -6.39
C GLU A 144 19.05 -15.81 -5.95
N GLY A 145 18.56 -15.77 -4.71
CA GLY A 145 17.98 -14.59 -4.08
C GLY A 145 19.00 -13.59 -3.53
N SER A 146 20.31 -13.82 -3.72
CA SER A 146 21.41 -13.07 -3.10
C SER A 146 21.79 -11.77 -3.82
N ASP A 147 21.16 -11.41 -4.95
CA ASP A 147 21.42 -10.11 -5.59
C ASP A 147 20.93 -8.97 -4.68
N PRO A 148 21.77 -7.98 -4.30
CA PRO A 148 21.34 -6.86 -3.46
C PRO A 148 20.19 -6.02 -4.05
N ARG A 149 19.97 -6.10 -5.37
CA ARG A 149 18.86 -5.43 -6.05
C ARG A 149 17.56 -6.21 -5.98
N ASN A 150 17.60 -7.50 -5.61
CA ASN A 150 16.40 -8.29 -5.35
C ASN A 150 15.58 -7.58 -4.28
N ILE A 151 14.29 -7.36 -4.56
CA ILE A 151 13.39 -6.67 -3.66
C ILE A 151 13.43 -7.22 -2.24
N VAL A 152 13.56 -8.54 -2.03
CA VAL A 152 13.62 -9.14 -0.68
C VAL A 152 14.81 -8.65 0.16
N ASN A 153 15.89 -8.20 -0.48
CA ASN A 153 17.09 -7.69 0.19
C ASN A 153 17.05 -6.19 0.45
N LYS A 154 15.99 -5.47 0.09
CA LYS A 154 15.89 -4.01 0.29
C LYS A 154 15.32 -3.64 1.66
N THR A 155 15.59 -4.45 2.68
CA THR A 155 15.18 -4.21 4.08
C THR A 155 16.11 -3.20 4.75
N ARG A 156 15.81 -2.81 6.00
CA ARG A 156 16.69 -1.92 6.78
C ARG A 156 18.09 -2.47 7.01
N ILE A 157 18.26 -3.79 7.04
CA ILE A 157 19.59 -4.44 7.13
C ILE A 157 20.21 -4.78 5.77
N ASN A 158 19.56 -4.38 4.67
CA ASN A 158 19.93 -4.75 3.30
C ASN A 158 20.03 -6.27 3.09
N ALA A 159 19.21 -7.04 3.80
CA ALA A 159 19.21 -8.49 3.77
C ALA A 159 17.83 -9.09 4.05
N GLY A 160 17.48 -10.10 3.26
CA GLY A 160 16.27 -10.92 3.44
C GLY A 160 16.46 -12.32 2.89
N VAL A 161 15.39 -13.11 2.88
CA VAL A 161 15.43 -14.52 2.45
C VAL A 161 14.36 -14.81 1.40
N GLN A 162 14.76 -15.46 0.31
CA GLN A 162 13.88 -16.01 -0.71
C GLN A 162 13.71 -17.52 -0.49
N LEU A 163 12.46 -17.97 -0.50
CA LEU A 163 12.05 -19.37 -0.51
C LEU A 163 11.44 -19.68 -1.89
N ASP A 164 12.17 -20.42 -2.71
CA ASP A 164 11.67 -20.91 -4.01
C ASP A 164 11.17 -22.35 -3.85
N LEU A 165 9.85 -22.53 -3.94
CA LEU A 165 9.21 -23.83 -3.78
C LEU A 165 8.99 -24.48 -5.14
N THR A 166 9.50 -25.70 -5.32
CA THR A 166 9.23 -26.49 -6.53
C THR A 166 7.74 -26.73 -6.73
N ARG A 167 7.33 -27.05 -7.96
CA ARG A 167 5.93 -27.25 -8.31
C ARG A 167 5.35 -28.44 -7.56
N SER A 168 6.05 -29.57 -7.53
CA SER A 168 5.57 -30.76 -6.81
C SER A 168 5.42 -30.51 -5.30
N LEU A 169 6.31 -29.72 -4.69
CA LEU A 169 6.15 -29.31 -3.28
C LEU A 169 4.90 -28.44 -3.08
N ARG A 170 4.65 -27.50 -3.98
CA ARG A 170 3.44 -26.65 -3.92
C ARG A 170 2.17 -27.49 -4.11
N GLU A 171 2.19 -28.46 -5.02
CA GLU A 171 1.07 -29.38 -5.26
C GLU A 171 0.80 -30.25 -4.01
N SER A 172 1.83 -30.70 -3.29
CA SER A 172 1.66 -31.53 -2.06
C SER A 172 0.98 -30.79 -0.89
N PHE A 173 0.84 -29.46 -0.99
CA PHE A 173 0.10 -28.65 -0.02
C PHE A 173 -1.43 -28.71 -0.20
N TYR A 174 -1.92 -29.20 -1.34
CA TYR A 174 -3.33 -29.15 -1.70
C TYR A 174 -3.88 -30.51 -2.13
N ALA A 175 -5.17 -30.74 -1.84
CA ALA A 175 -5.84 -31.96 -2.28
C ALA A 175 -5.77 -32.10 -3.81
N SER A 176 -5.41 -33.29 -4.29
CA SER A 176 -5.24 -33.62 -5.72
C SER A 176 -4.15 -32.82 -6.45
N GLY A 177 -3.30 -32.06 -5.75
CA GLY A 177 -2.30 -31.20 -6.38
C GLY A 177 -2.88 -30.03 -7.17
N ASP A 178 -4.15 -29.68 -6.95
CA ASP A 178 -4.81 -28.63 -7.73
C ASP A 178 -4.39 -27.23 -7.26
N LEU A 179 -3.53 -26.59 -8.06
CA LEU A 179 -3.03 -25.23 -7.86
C LEU A 179 -3.85 -24.14 -8.57
N SER A 180 -5.01 -24.46 -9.14
CA SER A 180 -5.91 -23.45 -9.70
C SER A 180 -6.35 -22.46 -8.62
N GLN A 181 -6.63 -21.22 -9.02
CA GLN A 181 -7.10 -20.19 -8.07
C GLN A 181 -8.32 -20.64 -7.27
N ALA A 182 -9.26 -21.32 -7.91
CA ALA A 182 -10.47 -21.82 -7.26
C ALA A 182 -10.13 -22.79 -6.12
N SER A 183 -9.14 -23.67 -6.33
CA SER A 183 -8.68 -24.60 -5.32
C SER A 183 -7.87 -23.91 -4.22
N VAL A 184 -6.87 -23.09 -4.58
CA VAL A 184 -5.96 -22.50 -3.58
C VAL A 184 -6.61 -21.46 -2.68
N ASN A 185 -7.66 -20.79 -3.17
CA ASN A 185 -8.45 -19.83 -2.42
C ASN A 185 -9.47 -20.48 -1.47
N ASN A 186 -9.75 -21.78 -1.60
CA ASN A 186 -10.58 -22.50 -0.65
C ASN A 186 -9.72 -23.05 0.50
N PRO A 187 -9.81 -22.51 1.73
CA PRO A 187 -8.97 -22.98 2.84
C PRO A 187 -9.19 -24.45 3.21
N ALA A 188 -10.35 -25.03 2.87
CA ALA A 188 -10.65 -26.44 3.11
C ALA A 188 -9.80 -27.40 2.27
N ASN A 189 -9.19 -26.91 1.18
CA ASN A 189 -8.33 -27.73 0.31
C ASN A 189 -6.89 -27.83 0.80
N ARG A 190 -6.51 -27.05 1.81
CA ARG A 190 -5.15 -27.05 2.38
C ARG A 190 -4.92 -28.31 3.19
N LEU A 191 -3.83 -29.01 2.91
CA LEU A 191 -3.42 -30.22 3.60
C LEU A 191 -2.46 -29.93 4.75
N THR A 192 -2.21 -30.93 5.60
CA THR A 192 -1.25 -30.83 6.71
C THR A 192 0.12 -30.27 6.32
N PRO A 193 0.74 -30.66 5.18
CA PRO A 193 2.02 -30.10 4.75
C PRO A 193 2.00 -28.56 4.57
N PHE A 194 0.90 -27.96 4.12
CA PHE A 194 0.78 -26.50 4.01
C PHE A 194 1.00 -25.81 5.37
N PHE A 195 0.28 -26.30 6.39
CA PHE A 195 0.35 -25.74 7.74
C PHE A 195 1.70 -26.03 8.39
N ALA A 196 2.23 -27.25 8.23
CA ALA A 196 3.54 -27.63 8.75
C ALA A 196 4.66 -26.74 8.18
N PHE A 197 4.60 -26.43 6.87
CA PHE A 197 5.54 -25.53 6.21
C PHE A 197 5.44 -24.11 6.77
N GLY A 198 4.24 -23.53 6.80
CA GLY A 198 4.03 -22.19 7.31
C GLY A 198 4.40 -22.04 8.79
N ASP A 199 4.08 -23.03 9.63
CA ASP A 199 4.44 -23.03 11.04
C ASP A 199 5.97 -23.12 11.25
N ALA A 200 6.68 -23.88 10.40
CA ALA A 200 8.14 -23.92 10.42
C ALA A 200 8.75 -22.55 10.08
N VAL A 201 8.22 -21.89 9.04
CA VAL A 201 8.64 -20.52 8.68
C VAL A 201 8.40 -19.55 9.83
N LYS A 202 7.23 -19.61 10.47
CA LYS A 202 6.91 -18.76 11.63
C LYS A 202 7.83 -19.02 12.82
N ARG A 203 8.20 -20.28 13.10
CA ARG A 203 9.15 -20.61 14.17
C ARG A 203 10.55 -20.06 13.88
N ALA A 204 11.01 -20.11 12.63
CA ALA A 204 12.28 -19.51 12.24
C ALA A 204 12.25 -17.98 12.38
N ALA A 205 11.18 -17.34 11.89
CA ALA A 205 10.98 -15.90 12.00
C ALA A 205 10.89 -15.41 13.45
N ALA A 206 10.35 -16.21 14.38
CA ALA A 206 10.27 -15.86 15.79
C ALA A 206 11.63 -15.90 16.51
N GLN A 207 12.65 -16.54 15.92
CA GLN A 207 13.99 -16.69 16.52
C GLN A 207 14.96 -15.58 16.10
N VAL A 208 14.65 -14.80 15.07
CA VAL A 208 15.55 -13.78 14.54
C VAL A 208 15.33 -12.43 15.24
N PRO A 209 16.40 -11.70 15.65
CA PRO A 209 16.23 -10.36 16.20
C PRO A 209 15.72 -9.40 15.12
N LEU A 210 14.69 -8.63 15.48
CA LEU A 210 14.09 -7.60 14.64
C LEU A 210 14.63 -6.20 14.96
N SER A 211 15.12 -5.98 16.18
CA SER A 211 15.83 -4.76 16.52
C SER A 211 17.11 -4.69 15.70
N VAL A 212 17.23 -3.63 14.92
CA VAL A 212 18.49 -3.22 14.31
C VAL A 212 19.20 -2.33 15.30
N ASP A 213 20.36 -2.76 15.80
CA ASP A 213 21.24 -1.87 16.55
C ASP A 213 21.52 -0.64 15.68
N GLU A 214 21.28 0.57 16.21
CA GLU A 214 21.21 1.84 15.48
C GLU A 214 22.52 2.28 14.79
N GLU A 215 23.56 1.45 14.74
CA GLU A 215 24.91 1.89 14.41
C GLU A 215 25.19 2.10 12.91
N GLU A 216 24.31 1.72 11.99
CA GLU A 216 24.55 1.97 10.56
C GLU A 216 23.27 2.09 9.72
N VAL A 217 22.29 2.86 10.19
CA VAL A 217 21.12 3.19 9.36
C VAL A 217 21.53 4.26 8.32
N PRO A 218 21.58 3.96 7.01
CA PRO A 218 21.73 5.00 6.00
C PRO A 218 20.56 5.98 6.14
N PRO A 219 20.76 7.28 5.85
CA PRO A 219 19.86 8.32 6.30
C PRO A 219 18.43 8.01 5.87
N VAL A 220 17.57 7.73 6.86
CA VAL A 220 16.16 8.09 6.75
C VAL A 220 16.17 9.57 6.36
N ILE A 221 15.37 9.96 5.36
CA ILE A 221 15.04 11.38 5.18
C ILE A 221 14.17 11.78 6.37
N SER A 222 14.81 11.88 7.53
CA SER A 222 14.36 12.59 8.68
C SER A 222 14.88 13.99 8.44
N ALA A 223 13.99 14.95 8.20
CA ALA A 223 14.36 16.34 8.29
C ALA A 223 14.72 16.65 9.75
N THR A 224 15.92 16.29 10.16
CA THR A 224 16.61 16.76 11.37
C THR A 224 17.56 17.88 10.95
N GLY A 225 17.03 18.85 10.19
CA GLY A 225 17.57 20.19 10.28
C GLY A 225 17.11 20.81 11.60
N PRO A 226 17.77 21.87 12.10
CA PRO A 226 17.07 22.75 13.03
C PRO A 226 15.70 23.07 12.42
N ALA A 227 14.65 23.17 13.24
CA ALA A 227 13.37 23.68 12.78
C ALA A 227 13.58 25.14 12.33
N ASP A 228 14.10 25.31 11.12
CA ASP A 228 14.15 26.56 10.44
C ASP A 228 12.69 26.87 10.17
N THR A 229 12.17 27.86 10.89
CA THR A 229 10.83 28.40 10.73
C THR A 229 10.67 29.14 9.38
N SER A 230 11.63 28.97 8.46
CA SER A 230 11.53 29.36 7.06
C SER A 230 10.49 28.49 6.34
N ALA A 231 9.27 29.05 6.24
CA ALA A 231 8.17 28.71 5.34
C ALA A 231 8.02 27.23 4.93
N SER A 232 7.00 26.57 5.46
CA SER A 232 6.51 25.29 4.95
C SER A 232 6.39 25.32 3.42
N VAL A 233 6.81 24.26 2.74
CA VAL A 233 6.68 24.08 1.29
C VAL A 233 5.63 23.01 1.03
N ALA A 234 4.67 23.26 0.15
CA ALA A 234 3.66 22.28 -0.27
C ALA A 234 3.62 22.16 -1.79
N ILE A 235 3.15 21.02 -2.30
CA ILE A 235 2.87 20.84 -3.73
C ILE A 235 1.72 21.78 -4.12
N ARG A 236 1.84 22.44 -5.28
CA ARG A 236 0.79 23.31 -5.82
C ARG A 236 -0.43 22.47 -6.23
N THR A 237 -1.64 22.96 -5.92
CA THR A 237 -2.88 22.36 -6.44
C THR A 237 -3.64 23.33 -7.36
N PRO A 238 -4.16 22.87 -8.53
CA PRO A 238 -4.02 21.53 -9.09
C PRO A 238 -2.56 21.15 -9.38
N PHE A 239 -2.27 19.84 -9.46
CA PHE A 239 -0.91 19.35 -9.64
C PHE A 239 -0.31 19.87 -10.94
N GLU A 240 0.88 20.45 -10.83
CA GLU A 240 1.62 21.04 -11.94
C GLU A 240 3.08 20.63 -11.90
N ILE A 241 3.70 20.54 -13.08
CA ILE A 241 5.14 20.40 -13.24
C ILE A 241 5.66 21.76 -13.68
N ASP A 242 6.70 22.26 -13.02
CA ASP A 242 7.29 23.55 -13.36
C ASP A 242 8.16 23.47 -14.62
N HIS A 243 8.62 24.63 -15.10
CA HIS A 243 9.45 24.76 -16.29
C HIS A 243 10.81 24.05 -16.20
N THR A 244 11.23 23.58 -15.01
CA THR A 244 12.45 22.79 -14.79
C THR A 244 12.20 21.28 -14.84
N GLY A 245 10.94 20.85 -14.93
CA GLY A 245 10.55 19.45 -14.87
C GLY A 245 10.37 18.93 -13.43
N ALA A 246 10.47 19.80 -12.42
CA ALA A 246 10.21 19.47 -11.03
C ALA A 246 8.72 19.64 -10.68
N VAL A 247 8.29 19.03 -9.57
CA VAL A 247 6.93 19.24 -9.06
C VAL A 247 6.78 20.69 -8.59
N ALA A 248 5.79 21.40 -9.12
CA ALA A 248 5.53 22.77 -8.72
C ALA A 248 5.14 22.82 -7.24
N SER A 249 5.73 23.76 -6.50
CA SER A 249 5.48 23.95 -5.07
C SER A 249 5.13 25.39 -4.75
N THR A 250 4.53 25.58 -3.58
CA THR A 250 4.20 26.89 -3.01
C THR A 250 4.72 26.97 -1.58
N THR A 251 5.32 28.09 -1.22
CA THR A 251 5.67 28.47 0.16
C THR A 251 4.61 29.39 0.78
N ASP A 252 3.61 29.81 0.00
CA ASP A 252 2.55 30.68 0.47
C ASP A 252 1.63 29.89 1.42
N GLN A 253 1.79 30.16 2.71
CA GLN A 253 1.03 29.52 3.78
C GLN A 253 -0.49 29.74 3.64
N ARG A 254 -0.92 30.81 2.99
CA ARG A 254 -2.34 31.07 2.72
C ARG A 254 -2.88 30.12 1.65
N GLU A 255 -2.19 30.01 0.51
CA GLU A 255 -2.56 29.06 -0.54
C GLU A 255 -2.52 27.62 -0.02
N GLN A 256 -1.53 27.28 0.81
CA GLN A 256 -1.46 25.98 1.46
C GLN A 256 -2.67 25.70 2.35
N LEU A 257 -3.17 26.69 3.09
CA LEU A 257 -4.36 26.54 3.92
C LEU A 257 -5.60 26.32 3.06
N LEU A 258 -5.78 27.13 2.01
CA LEU A 258 -6.91 27.03 1.10
C LEU A 258 -6.94 25.66 0.40
N ASP A 259 -5.80 25.17 -0.06
CA ASP A 259 -5.69 23.87 -0.73
C ASP A 259 -6.05 22.71 0.20
N ARG A 260 -5.61 22.74 1.46
CA ARG A 260 -5.97 21.71 2.44
C ARG A 260 -7.45 21.72 2.81
N VAL A 261 -8.03 22.89 3.05
CA VAL A 261 -9.46 23.02 3.33
C VAL A 261 -10.29 22.58 2.12
N HIS A 262 -9.89 22.96 0.91
CA HIS A 262 -10.52 22.51 -0.33
C HIS A 262 -10.47 20.98 -0.46
N ALA A 263 -9.30 20.37 -0.22
CA ALA A 263 -9.16 18.91 -0.23
C ALA A 263 -10.03 18.23 0.83
N LEU A 264 -10.18 18.82 2.02
CA LEU A 264 -11.04 18.30 3.08
C LEU A 264 -12.52 18.35 2.70
N VAL A 265 -13.00 19.51 2.26
CA VAL A 265 -14.42 19.73 1.93
C VAL A 265 -14.84 18.94 0.70
N GLY A 266 -13.95 18.78 -0.28
CA GLY A 266 -14.20 18.00 -1.50
C GLY A 266 -14.07 16.49 -1.33
N THR A 267 -13.77 15.98 -0.13
CA THR A 267 -13.62 14.54 0.15
C THR A 267 -14.77 14.05 1.03
N LEU A 268 -15.40 12.92 0.68
CA LEU A 268 -16.31 12.19 1.56
C LEU A 268 -15.54 11.24 2.50
N PRO A 269 -15.99 11.07 3.76
CA PRO A 269 -15.46 10.02 4.61
C PRO A 269 -15.51 8.65 3.93
N GLY A 270 -14.38 7.94 3.92
CA GLY A 270 -14.20 6.65 3.26
C GLY A 270 -13.45 6.73 1.92
N GLU A 271 -13.32 7.92 1.31
CA GLU A 271 -12.59 8.08 0.03
C GLU A 271 -11.07 8.08 0.19
N ARG A 272 -10.55 8.36 1.40
CA ARG A 272 -9.11 8.37 1.67
C ARG A 272 -8.67 7.04 2.29
N VAL A 273 -7.79 6.35 1.57
CA VAL A 273 -7.06 5.17 2.06
C VAL A 273 -6.27 5.56 3.33
N MET A 274 -6.37 4.75 4.39
CA MET A 274 -5.79 4.98 5.74
C MET A 274 -6.35 6.17 6.54
N ARG A 275 -7.31 6.94 6.00
CA ARG A 275 -8.00 8.01 6.73
C ARG A 275 -9.51 7.95 6.47
N ALA A 276 -10.12 6.83 6.85
CA ALA A 276 -11.55 6.58 6.60
C ALA A 276 -12.50 7.66 7.18
N THR A 277 -12.08 8.38 8.22
CA THR A 277 -12.88 9.46 8.82
C THR A 277 -12.61 10.84 8.24
N TYR A 278 -11.61 10.99 7.36
CA TYR A 278 -11.24 12.28 6.77
C TYR A 278 -12.19 12.64 5.63
N GLY A 279 -12.81 13.81 5.75
CA GLY A 279 -13.77 14.34 4.78
C GLY A 279 -14.96 15.02 5.46
N VAL A 280 -15.82 15.65 4.67
CA VAL A 280 -17.08 16.23 5.13
C VAL A 280 -18.22 15.29 4.72
N PRO A 281 -19.08 14.81 5.64
CA PRO A 281 -20.18 13.90 5.31
C PRO A 281 -21.34 14.63 4.61
N THR A 282 -21.12 15.15 3.41
CA THR A 282 -22.10 15.93 2.65
C THR A 282 -23.28 15.10 2.13
N SER A 283 -23.13 13.77 2.05
CA SER A 283 -24.19 12.85 1.59
C SER A 283 -25.44 12.86 2.46
N ALA A 284 -25.31 13.18 3.76
CA ALA A 284 -26.45 13.27 4.67
C ALA A 284 -27.41 14.44 4.31
N ALA A 285 -26.88 15.51 3.73
CA ALA A 285 -27.66 16.69 3.37
C ALA A 285 -28.42 16.54 2.04
N LEU A 286 -28.07 15.54 1.20
CA LEU A 286 -28.72 15.27 -0.08
C LEU A 286 -30.20 14.91 0.04
N PHE A 287 -30.63 14.40 1.20
CA PHE A 287 -32.00 13.95 1.46
C PHE A 287 -32.73 14.84 2.48
N ALA A 288 -32.26 16.06 2.70
CA ALA A 288 -32.89 17.00 3.61
C ALA A 288 -34.29 17.42 3.12
N VAL A 289 -35.17 17.74 4.08
CA VAL A 289 -36.59 18.05 3.82
C VAL A 289 -36.77 19.37 3.04
N ASN A 290 -35.81 20.30 3.17
CA ASN A 290 -35.77 21.57 2.44
C ASN A 290 -34.34 22.13 2.38
N ALA A 291 -34.13 23.18 1.58
CA ALA A 291 -32.82 23.79 1.36
C ALA A 291 -32.22 24.43 2.63
N GLU A 292 -33.04 24.99 3.51
CA GLU A 292 -32.59 25.60 4.78
C GLU A 292 -32.04 24.54 5.74
N ALA A 293 -32.72 23.40 5.85
CA ALA A 293 -32.26 22.25 6.62
C ALA A 293 -31.00 21.61 6.02
N ALA A 294 -30.91 21.52 4.69
CA ALA A 294 -29.70 21.05 4.00
C ALA A 294 -28.50 21.97 4.30
N HIS A 295 -28.72 23.28 4.22
CA HIS A 295 -27.70 24.28 4.50
C HIS A 295 -27.18 24.19 5.94
N ALA A 296 -28.08 24.16 6.93
CA ALA A 296 -27.70 24.05 8.35
C ALA A 296 -26.93 22.75 8.67
N GLN A 297 -27.28 21.64 8.00
CA GLN A 297 -26.56 20.37 8.14
C GLN A 297 -25.17 20.42 7.53
N LEU A 298 -25.04 21.00 6.33
CA LEU A 298 -23.75 21.17 5.64
C LEU A 298 -22.83 22.13 6.39
N GLU A 299 -23.36 23.28 6.84
CA GLU A 299 -22.61 24.25 7.64
C GLU A 299 -22.03 23.58 8.89
N ARG A 300 -22.85 22.82 9.63
CA ARG A 300 -22.38 22.12 10.83
C ARG A 300 -21.34 21.05 10.51
N ALA A 301 -21.55 20.26 9.47
CA ALA A 301 -20.61 19.22 9.05
C ALA A 301 -19.25 19.81 8.63
N VAL A 302 -19.25 20.94 7.92
CA VAL A 302 -18.03 21.66 7.54
C VAL A 302 -17.32 22.22 8.77
N LEU A 303 -18.05 22.87 9.68
CA LEU A 303 -17.47 23.42 10.91
C LEU A 303 -16.80 22.33 11.76
N ASP A 304 -17.49 21.20 11.98
CA ASP A 304 -16.98 20.07 12.75
C ASP A 304 -15.74 19.45 12.09
N ALA A 305 -15.76 19.25 10.77
CA ALA A 305 -14.64 18.67 10.03
C ALA A 305 -13.41 19.59 10.01
N VAL A 306 -13.59 20.90 9.76
CA VAL A 306 -12.48 21.87 9.77
C VAL A 306 -11.88 21.97 11.17
N ALA A 307 -12.70 22.01 12.22
CA ALA A 307 -12.21 22.02 13.61
C ALA A 307 -11.42 20.75 13.96
N GLN A 308 -11.83 19.60 13.43
CA GLN A 308 -11.17 18.32 13.67
C GLN A 308 -9.85 18.19 12.92
N PHE A 309 -9.82 18.53 11.63
CA PHE A 309 -8.72 18.17 10.72
C PHE A 309 -7.80 19.34 10.36
N GLU A 310 -8.27 20.59 10.44
CA GLU A 310 -7.53 21.79 10.03
C GLU A 310 -7.48 22.85 11.14
N LYS A 311 -6.80 22.53 12.25
CA LYS A 311 -6.66 23.41 13.43
C LYS A 311 -6.05 24.80 13.16
N SER A 312 -5.39 24.95 12.00
CA SER A 312 -4.81 26.20 11.53
C SER A 312 -5.83 27.13 10.83
N ALA A 313 -7.01 26.61 10.48
CA ALA A 313 -8.09 27.35 9.86
C ALA A 313 -9.10 27.87 10.88
N VAL A 314 -9.63 29.06 10.61
CA VAL A 314 -10.84 29.62 11.24
C VAL A 314 -11.87 29.80 10.14
N VAL A 315 -13.03 29.15 10.28
CA VAL A 315 -14.15 29.31 9.35
C VAL A 315 -14.85 30.63 9.66
N ASN A 316 -14.85 31.55 8.70
CA ASN A 316 -15.47 32.87 8.80
C ASN A 316 -16.95 32.84 8.37
N ALA A 317 -17.25 32.07 7.33
CA ALA A 317 -18.61 31.88 6.82
C ALA A 317 -18.70 30.59 6.00
N VAL A 318 -19.89 29.98 5.99
CA VAL A 318 -20.26 28.93 5.03
C VAL A 318 -21.47 29.45 4.27
N VAL A 319 -21.34 29.66 2.97
CA VAL A 319 -22.41 30.18 2.11
C VAL A 319 -22.84 29.09 1.13
N ALA A 320 -24.10 28.67 1.19
CA ALA A 320 -24.65 27.79 0.16
C ALA A 320 -25.28 28.61 -0.96
N ASP A 321 -24.89 28.30 -2.20
CA ASP A 321 -25.55 28.78 -3.40
C ASP A 321 -26.39 27.64 -3.98
N VAL A 322 -27.71 27.83 -4.03
CA VAL A 322 -28.67 26.80 -4.44
C VAL A 322 -29.11 27.08 -5.86
N ASP A 323 -28.72 26.21 -6.79
CA ASP A 323 -29.22 26.24 -8.15
C ASP A 323 -30.48 25.37 -8.23
N ASN A 324 -31.64 26.04 -8.27
CA ASN A 324 -32.95 25.39 -8.35
C ASN A 324 -33.25 24.79 -9.74
N GLU A 325 -32.55 25.22 -10.80
CA GLU A 325 -32.74 24.68 -12.16
C GLU A 325 -31.99 23.36 -12.34
N LEU A 326 -30.78 23.26 -11.78
CA LEU A 326 -29.96 22.05 -11.81
C LEU A 326 -30.15 21.15 -10.59
N GLY A 327 -30.86 21.62 -9.56
CA GLY A 327 -31.04 20.90 -8.30
C GLY A 327 -29.72 20.70 -7.56
N THR A 328 -28.84 21.70 -7.55
CA THR A 328 -27.48 21.59 -6.95
C THR A 328 -27.31 22.56 -5.79
N VAL A 329 -26.44 22.19 -4.85
CA VAL A 329 -26.06 23.06 -3.72
C VAL A 329 -24.55 23.21 -3.73
N ASN A 330 -24.09 24.40 -4.07
CA ASN A 330 -22.68 24.76 -4.02
C ASN A 330 -22.34 25.29 -2.63
N VAL A 331 -21.33 24.72 -1.98
CA VAL A 331 -20.90 25.15 -0.65
C VAL A 331 -19.63 25.97 -0.79
N ASN A 332 -19.72 27.23 -0.38
CA ASN A 332 -18.60 28.16 -0.34
C ASN A 332 -18.13 28.29 1.11
N VAL A 333 -16.89 27.89 1.38
CA VAL A 333 -16.31 27.98 2.73
C VAL A 333 -15.29 29.12 2.73
N GLN A 334 -15.55 30.13 3.55
CA GLN A 334 -14.61 31.22 3.79
C GLN A 334 -13.76 30.87 5.00
N VAL A 335 -12.44 30.77 4.82
CA VAL A 335 -11.50 30.47 5.90
C VAL A 335 -10.42 31.55 5.99
N SER A 336 -9.89 31.74 7.19
CA SER A 336 -8.67 32.51 7.43
C SER A 336 -7.75 31.74 8.35
N ARG A 337 -6.48 32.11 8.39
CA ARG A 337 -5.54 31.50 9.34
C ARG A 337 -5.85 31.91 10.78
N ASN A 338 -5.57 31.02 11.72
CA ASN A 338 -5.78 31.26 13.15
C ASN A 338 -4.81 32.27 13.79
N ASP A 339 -3.65 32.51 13.17
CA ASP A 339 -2.63 33.45 13.63
C ASP A 339 -2.83 34.88 13.08
N THR A 340 -3.57 35.02 11.98
CA THR A 340 -4.06 36.30 11.46
C THR A 340 -5.57 36.24 11.13
N PRO A 341 -6.47 36.07 12.13
CA PRO A 341 -7.90 35.95 11.88
C PRO A 341 -8.47 37.21 11.20
N GLY A 342 -9.21 37.02 10.11
CA GLY A 342 -9.94 38.10 9.42
C GLY A 342 -9.11 39.03 8.51
N ALA A 343 -7.79 38.85 8.39
CA ALA A 343 -6.95 39.65 7.48
C ALA A 343 -7.04 39.22 5.99
N GLU A 344 -7.68 38.08 5.71
CA GLU A 344 -7.64 37.38 4.42
C GLU A 344 -9.04 37.22 3.77
N GLN A 345 -9.95 38.17 3.97
CA GLN A 345 -11.39 38.05 3.61
C GLN A 345 -11.73 37.98 2.09
N ASP A 346 -10.77 38.16 1.18
CA ASP A 346 -11.04 38.45 -0.24
C ASP A 346 -10.83 37.27 -1.24
N THR A 347 -10.81 36.01 -0.81
CA THR A 347 -10.64 34.91 -1.78
C THR A 347 -11.39 33.65 -1.36
N VAL A 348 -12.47 33.37 -2.09
CA VAL A 348 -13.36 32.22 -1.89
C VAL A 348 -12.99 31.13 -2.89
N ARG A 349 -12.82 29.88 -2.45
CA ARG A 349 -12.79 28.71 -3.35
C ARG A 349 -14.10 27.94 -3.20
N THR A 350 -14.80 27.75 -4.32
CA THR A 350 -16.14 27.12 -4.37
C THR A 350 -16.03 25.61 -4.53
N VAL A 351 -16.77 24.85 -3.71
CA VAL A 351 -16.93 23.41 -3.88
C VAL A 351 -18.38 23.13 -4.28
N GLY A 352 -18.59 22.65 -5.51
CA GLY A 352 -19.91 22.27 -5.99
C GLY A 352 -20.25 20.83 -5.63
N VAL A 353 -21.38 20.61 -4.95
CA VAL A 353 -21.89 19.27 -4.63
C VAL A 353 -23.13 19.01 -5.48
N LEU A 354 -23.03 18.11 -6.45
CA LEU A 354 -24.16 17.72 -7.31
C LEU A 354 -25.06 16.69 -6.61
N VAL A 355 -26.37 16.81 -6.81
CA VAL A 355 -27.36 15.79 -6.40
C VAL A 355 -27.17 14.56 -7.30
N GLY A 356 -26.39 13.62 -6.77
CA GLY A 356 -25.82 12.47 -7.50
C GLY A 356 -24.51 11.97 -6.88
N GLY A 357 -23.91 12.73 -5.94
CA GLY A 357 -22.69 12.34 -5.23
C GLY A 357 -21.40 12.77 -5.93
N THR A 358 -21.49 13.52 -7.02
CA THR A 358 -20.32 14.01 -7.75
C THR A 358 -19.93 15.39 -7.24
N VAL A 359 -18.72 15.51 -6.68
CA VAL A 359 -18.11 16.80 -6.33
C VAL A 359 -17.41 17.35 -7.57
N VAL A 360 -17.75 18.57 -7.97
CA VAL A 360 -17.13 19.24 -9.13
C VAL A 360 -16.55 20.57 -8.69
N ALA A 361 -15.30 20.81 -9.05
CA ALA A 361 -14.68 22.12 -8.88
C ALA A 361 -15.30 23.09 -9.89
N THR A 362 -15.98 24.13 -9.43
CA THR A 362 -16.38 25.27 -10.26
C THR A 362 -15.33 26.36 -10.09
N GLY A 363 -14.58 26.62 -11.16
CA GLY A 363 -13.56 27.68 -11.17
C GLY A 363 -14.21 29.06 -11.18
N GLY A 364 -13.66 29.96 -10.36
CA GLY A 364 -13.79 31.42 -10.52
C GLY A 364 -12.59 31.98 -11.25
#